data_AF-A0A6M0C3R8-F1
#
_entry.id   AF-A0A6M0C3R8-F1
#
_cell.length_a   1.000
_cell.length_b   1.000
_cell.length_c   1.000
_cell.angle_alpha   90.00
_cell.angle_beta   90.00
_cell.angle_gamma   90.00
#
_symmetry.space_group_name_H-M   'P 1'
#
loop_
_entity.id
_entity.type
_entity.pdbx_description
1 polymer ?
#
loop_
_entity_poly.entity_id
_entity_poly.type
_entity_poly.pdbx_seq_one_letter_code
_entity_poly.pdbx_strand_id
1 'polypeptide(L)'
;DKTTVGDLLSTTKLSLLEQKIAELQEAKRESQGRAIEQYIREDPEGELGNCHPRHHPNCNCQQLAIELLLEEPPKRISHISRELEVNNQTLYSHWKKKCLPILQKIALKFGENP
;
A
#
# COMPACT_ATOMS: atom_id res chain seq x y z
N ASP A 1 -14.33 45.89 -12.20
CA ASP A 1 -14.60 44.61 -12.88
C ASP A 1 -15.98 44.07 -12.52
N LYS A 2 -16.81 43.80 -13.54
CA LYS A 2 -18.11 43.15 -13.39
C LYS A 2 -17.98 41.70 -13.83
N THR A 3 -17.87 40.77 -12.88
CA THR A 3 -17.96 39.33 -13.15
C THR A 3 -19.33 39.04 -13.75
N THR A 4 -19.36 38.40 -14.91
CA THR A 4 -20.63 38.11 -15.60
C THR A 4 -21.24 36.82 -15.09
N VAL A 5 -22.55 36.65 -15.27
CA VAL A 5 -23.26 35.40 -14.90
C VAL A 5 -22.65 34.17 -15.61
N GLY A 6 -22.09 34.36 -16.80
CA GLY A 6 -21.36 33.32 -17.55
C GLY A 6 -20.10 32.83 -16.81
N ASP A 7 -19.35 33.75 -16.18
CA ASP A 7 -18.14 33.41 -15.44
C ASP A 7 -18.45 32.59 -14.17
N LEU A 8 -19.54 32.94 -13.47
CA LEU A 8 -20.02 32.22 -12.28
C LEU A 8 -20.52 30.81 -12.61
N LEU A 9 -21.23 30.63 -13.72
CA LEU A 9 -21.71 29.33 -14.18
C LEU A 9 -20.55 28.42 -14.62
N SER A 10 -19.55 28.97 -15.28
CA SER A 10 -18.33 28.24 -15.67
C SER A 10 -17.55 27.77 -14.44
N THR A 11 -17.34 28.68 -13.47
CA THR A 11 -16.64 28.39 -12.21
C THR A 11 -17.33 27.28 -11.41
N THR A 12 -18.67 27.32 -11.34
CA THR A 12 -19.45 26.30 -10.61
C THR A 12 -19.34 24.93 -11.28
N LYS A 13 -19.42 24.87 -12.62
CA LYS A 13 -19.28 23.59 -13.36
C LYS A 13 -17.87 23.00 -13.22
N LEU A 14 -16.84 23.84 -13.22
CA LEU A 14 -15.45 23.40 -13.00
C LEU A 14 -15.28 22.81 -11.60
N SER A 15 -15.79 23.49 -10.57
CA SER A 15 -15.75 22.98 -9.19
C SER A 15 -16.45 21.63 -9.03
N LEU A 16 -17.62 21.46 -9.66
CA LEU A 16 -18.34 20.17 -9.65
C LEU A 16 -17.57 19.05 -10.35
N LEU A 17 -16.85 19.38 -11.43
CA LEU A 17 -16.02 18.40 -12.14
C LEU A 17 -14.81 17.97 -11.30
N GLU A 18 -14.14 18.92 -10.64
CA GLU A 18 -13.03 18.64 -9.73
C GLU A 18 -13.46 17.74 -8.56
N GLN A 19 -14.61 18.04 -7.96
CA GLN A 19 -15.21 17.20 -6.92
C GLN A 19 -15.46 15.78 -7.45
N LYS A 20 -16.02 15.66 -8.66
CA LYS A 20 -16.29 14.34 -9.23
C LYS A 20 -15.03 13.54 -9.54
N ILE A 21 -13.97 14.20 -10.01
CA ILE A 21 -12.67 13.59 -10.23
C ILE A 21 -12.09 13.08 -8.90
N ALA A 22 -12.16 13.89 -7.84
CA ALA A 22 -11.67 13.50 -6.52
C ALA A 22 -12.41 12.27 -5.97
N GLU A 23 -13.74 12.23 -6.09
CA GLU A 23 -14.56 11.07 -5.71
C GLU A 23 -14.16 9.79 -6.46
N LEU A 24 -14.01 9.88 -7.79
CA LEU A 24 -13.64 8.73 -8.62
C LEU A 24 -12.23 8.22 -8.29
N GLN A 25 -11.31 9.15 -8.04
CA GLN A 25 -9.94 8.80 -7.65
C GLN A 25 -9.89 8.16 -6.26
N GLU A 26 -10.70 8.63 -5.30
CA GLU A 26 -10.79 8.01 -3.97
C GLU A 26 -11.37 6.60 -4.06
N ALA A 27 -12.50 6.42 -4.73
CA ALA A 27 -13.12 5.10 -4.91
C ALA A 27 -12.16 4.11 -5.59
N LYS A 28 -11.38 4.59 -6.59
CA LYS A 28 -10.34 3.78 -7.24
C LYS A 28 -9.22 3.41 -6.26
N ARG A 29 -8.71 4.37 -5.48
CA ARG A 29 -7.66 4.12 -4.46
C ARG A 29 -8.11 3.09 -3.43
N GLU A 30 -9.33 3.22 -2.90
CA GLU A 30 -9.86 2.27 -1.92
C GLU A 30 -9.99 0.86 -2.52
N SER A 31 -10.49 0.74 -3.75
CA SER A 31 -10.62 -0.55 -4.43
C SER A 31 -9.27 -1.19 -4.69
N GLN A 32 -8.27 -0.40 -5.11
CA GLN A 32 -6.90 -0.87 -5.30
C GLN A 32 -6.27 -1.30 -3.98
N GLY A 33 -6.48 -0.54 -2.91
CA GLY A 33 -6.02 -0.86 -1.56
C GLY A 33 -6.54 -2.22 -1.09
N ARG A 34 -7.85 -2.47 -1.24
CA ARG A 34 -8.47 -3.77 -0.90
C ARG A 34 -7.90 -4.93 -1.71
N ALA A 35 -7.68 -4.74 -3.01
CA ALA A 35 -7.11 -5.78 -3.87
C ALA A 35 -5.65 -6.10 -3.51
N ILE A 36 -4.84 -5.08 -3.20
CA ILE A 36 -3.46 -5.24 -2.74
C ILE A 36 -3.43 -5.95 -1.38
N GLU A 37 -4.28 -5.52 -0.44
CA GLU A 37 -4.41 -6.17 0.87
C GLU A 37 -4.74 -7.66 0.71
N GLN A 38 -5.75 -7.98 -0.10
CA GLN A 38 -6.14 -9.36 -0.36
C GLN A 38 -4.99 -10.17 -0.97
N TYR A 39 -4.29 -9.62 -1.97
CA TYR A 39 -3.13 -10.28 -2.57
C TYR A 39 -2.03 -10.56 -1.55
N ILE A 40 -1.75 -9.60 -0.65
CA ILE A 40 -0.76 -9.79 0.43
C ILE A 40 -1.20 -10.94 1.35
N ARG A 41 -2.48 -10.98 1.75
CA ARG A 41 -2.99 -11.99 2.68
C ARG A 41 -3.05 -13.39 2.07
N GLU A 42 -3.41 -13.49 0.80
CA GLU A 42 -3.53 -14.78 0.11
C GLU A 42 -2.19 -15.29 -0.42
N ASP A 43 -1.26 -14.39 -0.76
CA ASP A 43 0.04 -14.69 -1.39
C ASP A 43 -0.05 -15.81 -2.45
N PRO A 44 -0.90 -15.66 -3.48
CA PRO A 44 -1.29 -16.76 -4.37
C PRO A 44 -0.12 -17.36 -5.15
N GLU A 45 0.92 -16.56 -5.40
CA GLU A 45 2.15 -16.98 -6.10
C GLU A 45 3.24 -17.46 -5.10
N GLY A 46 3.01 -17.33 -3.80
CA GLY A 46 3.99 -17.64 -2.75
C GLY A 46 5.20 -16.69 -2.72
N GLU A 47 5.19 -15.58 -3.46
CA GLU A 47 6.34 -14.70 -3.61
C GLU A 47 6.73 -14.03 -2.30
N LEU A 48 5.73 -13.65 -1.48
CA LEU A 48 5.95 -12.95 -0.22
C LEU A 48 6.37 -13.90 0.90
N GLY A 49 5.70 -15.06 1.00
CA GLY A 49 5.94 -16.09 2.00
C GLY A 49 7.28 -16.81 1.81
N ASN A 50 7.71 -17.01 0.55
CA ASN A 50 9.01 -17.62 0.25
C ASN A 50 10.18 -16.62 0.35
N CYS A 51 9.92 -15.32 0.51
CA CYS A 51 10.97 -14.31 0.63
C CYS A 51 11.32 -14.04 2.10
N HIS A 52 12.26 -14.82 2.65
CA HIS A 52 12.69 -14.71 4.04
C HIS A 52 14.22 -14.80 4.20
N PRO A 53 14.79 -14.29 5.31
CA PRO A 53 16.17 -14.61 5.67
C PRO A 53 16.37 -16.12 5.87
N ARG A 54 17.54 -16.64 5.48
CA ARG A 54 17.82 -18.09 5.44
C ARG A 54 17.48 -18.84 6.73
N HIS A 55 17.72 -18.22 7.89
CA HIS A 55 17.52 -18.84 9.20
C HIS A 55 16.24 -18.39 9.91
N HIS A 56 15.41 -17.54 9.28
CA HIS A 56 14.23 -16.95 9.90
C HIS A 56 13.03 -16.99 8.93
N PRO A 57 12.45 -18.18 8.64
CA PRO A 57 11.30 -18.31 7.75
C PRO A 57 10.05 -17.54 8.22
N ASN A 58 9.92 -17.34 9.54
CA ASN A 58 8.83 -16.56 10.14
C ASN A 58 8.97 -15.04 9.87
N CYS A 59 10.16 -14.60 9.41
CA CYS A 59 10.45 -13.22 9.01
C CYS A 59 10.32 -13.07 7.47
N ASN A 60 9.29 -13.66 6.89
CA ASN A 60 9.01 -13.54 5.46
C ASN A 60 8.33 -12.20 5.13
N CYS A 61 8.33 -11.83 3.86
CA CYS A 61 7.78 -10.56 3.43
C CYS A 61 6.26 -10.46 3.57
N GLN A 62 5.55 -11.59 3.60
CA GLN A 62 4.11 -11.62 3.84
C GLN A 62 3.79 -11.18 5.28
N GLN A 63 4.42 -11.84 6.25
CA GLN A 63 4.26 -11.53 7.67
C GLN A 63 4.62 -10.06 7.95
N LEU A 64 5.75 -9.60 7.39
CA LEU A 64 6.16 -8.21 7.57
C LEU A 64 5.19 -7.21 6.95
N ALA A 65 4.61 -7.52 5.77
CA ALA A 65 3.63 -6.65 5.15
C ALA A 65 2.35 -6.56 6.00
N ILE A 66 1.88 -7.68 6.54
CA ILE A 66 0.70 -7.70 7.41
C ILE A 66 0.94 -6.84 8.65
N GLU A 67 2.03 -7.08 9.38
CA GLU A 67 2.30 -6.38 10.64
C GLU A 67 2.62 -4.89 10.47
N LEU A 68 3.33 -4.52 9.41
CA LEU A 68 3.79 -3.14 9.20
C LEU A 68 2.77 -2.26 8.45
N LEU A 69 1.82 -2.86 7.71
CA LEU A 69 0.92 -2.10 6.82
C LEU A 69 -0.56 -2.37 7.07
N LEU A 70 -0.94 -3.60 7.46
CA LEU A 70 -2.35 -4.03 7.47
C LEU A 70 -2.94 -4.21 8.88
N GLU A 71 -2.10 -4.33 9.91
CA GLU A 71 -2.59 -4.32 11.29
C GLU A 71 -3.04 -2.92 11.73
N GLU A 72 -4.06 -2.86 12.59
CA GLU A 72 -4.52 -1.64 13.23
C GLU A 72 -4.34 -1.73 14.76
N PRO A 73 -3.39 -0.97 15.37
CA PRO A 73 -2.41 -0.10 14.72
C PRO A 73 -1.24 -0.87 14.09
N PRO A 74 -0.58 -0.34 13.06
CA PRO A 74 0.60 -0.97 12.49
C PRO A 74 1.71 -1.16 13.52
N LYS A 75 2.33 -2.34 13.55
CA LYS A 75 3.47 -2.63 14.41
C LYS A 75 4.70 -1.84 13.98
N ARG A 76 5.59 -1.60 14.94
CA ARG A 76 6.92 -1.03 14.67
C ARG A 76 7.93 -2.15 14.44
N ILE A 77 8.89 -1.94 13.55
CA ILE A 77 10.03 -2.84 13.28
C ILE A 77 10.72 -3.31 14.58
N SER A 78 10.83 -2.45 15.60
CA SER A 78 11.42 -2.82 16.90
C SER A 78 10.62 -3.83 17.72
N HIS A 79 9.29 -3.84 17.60
CA HIS A 79 8.46 -4.88 18.22
C HIS A 79 8.60 -6.20 17.48
N ILE A 80 8.47 -6.17 16.16
CA ILE A 80 8.59 -7.36 15.30
C ILE A 80 9.96 -8.03 15.48
N SER A 81 11.02 -7.23 15.57
CA SER A 81 12.38 -7.70 15.83
C SER A 81 12.49 -8.50 17.14
N ARG A 82 11.75 -8.11 18.18
CA ARG A 82 11.72 -8.82 19.46
C ARG A 82 10.85 -10.08 19.39
N GLU A 83 9.69 -9.99 18.75
CA GLU A 83 8.75 -11.12 18.60
C GLU A 83 9.34 -12.25 17.76
N LEU A 84 10.04 -11.92 16.67
CA LEU A 84 10.65 -12.89 15.77
C LEU A 84 12.09 -13.25 16.13
N GLU A 85 12.64 -12.67 17.20
CA GLU A 85 14.05 -12.82 17.61
C GLU A 85 15.06 -12.54 16.49
N VAL A 86 14.71 -11.62 15.58
CA VAL A 86 15.57 -11.20 14.46
C VAL A 86 16.25 -9.89 14.81
N ASN A 87 17.55 -9.79 14.56
CA ASN A 87 18.28 -8.53 14.73
C ASN A 87 17.60 -7.38 13.94
N ASN A 88 17.41 -6.24 14.59
CA ASN A 88 16.68 -5.10 14.03
C ASN A 88 17.27 -4.61 12.69
N GLN A 89 18.60 -4.59 12.56
CA GLN A 89 19.27 -4.19 11.33
C GLN A 89 19.04 -5.21 10.20
N THR A 90 19.05 -6.50 10.52
CA THR A 90 18.72 -7.57 9.58
C THR A 90 17.28 -7.46 9.10
N LEU A 91 16.35 -7.28 10.04
CA LEU A 91 14.92 -7.11 9.77
C LEU A 91 14.68 -5.89 8.86
N TYR A 92 15.24 -4.74 9.22
CA TYR A 92 15.11 -3.51 8.46
C TYR A 92 15.73 -3.62 7.06
N SER A 93 16.91 -4.24 6.95
CA SER A 93 17.57 -4.49 5.67
C SER A 93 16.75 -5.41 4.78
N HIS A 94 16.18 -6.50 5.33
CA HIS A 94 15.29 -7.41 4.61
C HIS A 94 14.04 -6.69 4.12
N TRP A 95 13.36 -5.96 5.01
CA TRP A 95 12.19 -5.16 4.67
C TRP A 95 12.48 -4.18 3.51
N LYS A 96 13.52 -3.36 3.65
CA LYS A 96 13.87 -2.32 2.67
C LYS A 96 14.34 -2.88 1.34
N LYS A 97 15.16 -3.93 1.34
CA LYS A 97 15.86 -4.42 0.12
C LYS A 97 15.14 -5.56 -0.58
N LYS A 98 14.22 -6.26 0.10
CA LYS A 98 13.53 -7.44 -0.44
C LYS A 98 12.03 -7.23 -0.46
N CYS A 99 11.42 -6.94 0.69
CA CYS A 99 9.96 -6.91 0.79
C CYS A 99 9.35 -5.71 0.08
N LEU A 100 9.85 -4.48 0.32
CA LEU A 100 9.33 -3.29 -0.35
C LEU A 100 9.37 -3.38 -1.88
N PRO A 101 10.46 -3.84 -2.54
CA PRO A 101 10.46 -4.05 -3.98
C PRO A 101 9.40 -5.03 -4.49
N ILE A 102 9.10 -6.11 -3.75
CA ILE A 102 8.05 -7.07 -4.13
C ILE A 102 6.68 -6.40 -4.00
N LEU A 103 6.43 -5.71 -2.88
CA LEU A 103 5.18 -4.98 -2.66
C LEU A 103 4.96 -3.86 -3.68
N GLN A 104 6.01 -3.18 -4.12
CA GLN A 104 5.94 -2.20 -5.20
C GLN A 104 5.52 -2.82 -6.53
N LYS A 105 6.06 -4.00 -6.87
CA LYS A 105 5.62 -4.73 -8.07
C LYS A 105 4.15 -5.13 -7.99
N ILE A 106 3.70 -5.60 -6.83
CA ILE A 106 2.29 -5.92 -6.58
C ILE A 106 1.43 -4.65 -6.75
N ALA A 107 1.83 -3.53 -6.12
CA ALA A 107 1.12 -2.26 -6.25
C ALA A 107 1.04 -1.77 -7.70
N LEU A 108 2.09 -1.96 -8.50
CA LEU A 108 2.07 -1.64 -9.94
C LEU A 108 1.11 -2.55 -10.71
N LYS A 109 1.10 -3.87 -10.44
CA LYS A 109 0.13 -4.82 -11.04
C LYS A 109 -1.33 -4.34 -10.85
N PHE A 110 -1.66 -3.79 -9.69
CA PHE A 110 -3.01 -3.26 -9.40
C PHE A 110 -3.21 -1.78 -9.76
N GLY A 111 -2.12 -1.03 -9.91
CA GLY A 111 -2.10 0.39 -10.30
C GLY A 111 -2.31 0.61 -11.80
N GLU A 112 -1.78 -0.30 -12.63
CA GLU A 112 -1.80 -0.23 -14.09
C GLU A 112 -3.09 -0.77 -14.73
N ASN A 113 -4.06 -1.28 -13.97
CA ASN A 113 -5.37 -1.62 -14.52
C ASN A 113 -6.21 -0.33 -14.62
N PRO A 114 -6.44 0.24 -15.83
CA PRO A 114 -7.30 1.41 -16.01
C PRO A 114 -8.72 1.16 -15.50
#